data_AF-A0A4R3N954-F1
#
_entry.id   AF-A0A4R3N954-F1
#
_cell.length_a   1.000
_cell.length_b   1.000
_cell.length_c   1.000
_cell.angle_alpha   90.00
_cell.angle_beta   90.00
_cell.angle_gamma   90.00
#
_symmetry.space_group_name_H-M   'P 1'
#
loop_
_entity.id
_entity.type
_entity.pdbx_description
1 polymer ?
#
loop_
_entity_poly.entity_id
_entity_poly.type
_entity_poly.pdbx_seq_one_letter_code
_entity_poly.pdbx_strand_id
1 'polypeptide(L)'
;MSLPRLLPAWPLATYAGIAVLAAGIGGGLLGWTVRGWRDVGQIAGLRAQLARTQADAERARAEAIARARAADAAAITDLQQRLTRAAATTEDLRYALATATTGRVCLSADARRVLHRAPAFAAVPAPAAGPAAAGPAAAADPGERASTDADIAGWALDAAALYEQCRARIDAIRRWDEVTHGR
;
A
#
# COMPACT_ATOMS: atom_id res chain seq x y z
N MET A 1 -61.56 -80.10 49.33
CA MET A 1 -62.07 -79.41 48.13
C MET A 1 -61.58 -77.99 48.14
N SER A 2 -60.78 -77.66 47.14
CA SER A 2 -59.97 -76.46 46.98
C SER A 2 -60.70 -75.43 46.15
N LEU A 3 -60.55 -74.14 46.45
CA LEU A 3 -60.81 -73.04 45.50
C LEU A 3 -59.86 -71.87 45.83
N PRO A 4 -58.82 -71.60 45.00
CA PRO A 4 -58.00 -70.42 45.14
C PRO A 4 -58.72 -69.20 44.55
N ARG A 5 -58.83 -68.12 45.33
CA ARG A 5 -59.32 -66.82 44.87
C ARG A 5 -58.21 -66.13 44.07
N LEU A 6 -58.37 -66.07 42.75
CA LEU A 6 -57.55 -65.25 41.84
C LEU A 6 -57.95 -63.77 42.02
N LEU A 7 -57.04 -62.97 42.58
CA LEU A 7 -57.15 -61.50 42.61
C LEU A 7 -56.91 -60.95 41.19
N PRO A 8 -57.68 -59.94 40.72
CA PRO A 8 -57.60 -59.47 39.34
C PRO A 8 -56.37 -58.57 39.14
N ALA A 9 -55.51 -58.90 38.16
CA ALA A 9 -54.20 -58.28 37.92
C ALA A 9 -54.22 -56.86 37.31
N TRP A 10 -55.40 -56.30 37.05
CA TRP A 10 -55.58 -55.02 36.35
C TRP A 10 -55.19 -53.73 37.12
N PRO A 11 -55.22 -53.62 38.47
CA PRO A 11 -54.84 -52.37 39.13
C PRO A 11 -53.32 -52.20 39.18
N LEU A 12 -52.53 -53.28 39.12
CA LEU A 12 -51.07 -53.20 39.11
C LEU A 12 -50.53 -52.64 37.78
N ALA A 13 -51.23 -52.89 36.67
CA ALA A 13 -50.84 -52.39 35.36
C ALA A 13 -51.02 -50.86 35.22
N THR A 14 -52.02 -50.26 35.85
CA THR A 14 -52.27 -48.81 35.78
C THR A 14 -51.31 -48.01 36.64
N TYR A 15 -51.00 -48.48 37.85
CA TYR A 15 -49.97 -47.85 38.70
C TYR A 15 -48.58 -47.94 38.08
N ALA A 16 -48.23 -49.05 37.41
CA ALA A 16 -46.99 -49.17 36.68
C ALA A 16 -46.90 -48.16 35.52
N GLY A 17 -47.99 -47.95 34.76
CA GLY A 17 -48.03 -46.96 33.67
C GLY A 17 -47.87 -45.51 34.14
N ILE A 18 -48.50 -45.13 35.25
CA ILE A 18 -48.40 -43.78 35.82
C ILE A 18 -46.99 -43.51 36.36
N ALA A 19 -46.37 -44.50 37.02
CA ALA A 19 -45.00 -44.37 37.54
C ALA A 19 -43.97 -44.15 36.43
N VAL A 20 -44.11 -44.82 35.28
CA VAL A 20 -43.22 -44.64 34.12
C VAL A 20 -43.38 -43.25 33.49
N LEU A 21 -44.61 -42.74 33.37
CA LEU A 21 -44.87 -41.40 32.86
C LEU A 21 -44.32 -40.30 33.79
N ALA A 22 -44.50 -40.46 35.10
CA ALA A 22 -43.96 -39.50 36.08
C ALA A 22 -42.42 -39.47 36.07
N ALA A 23 -41.78 -40.63 35.93
CA ALA A 23 -40.32 -40.73 35.80
C ALA A 23 -39.79 -40.08 34.49
N GLY A 24 -40.51 -40.25 33.37
CA GLY A 24 -40.16 -39.62 32.09
C GLY A 24 -40.22 -38.09 32.12
N ILE A 25 -41.25 -37.53 32.78
CA ILE A 25 -41.42 -36.07 32.90
C ILE A 25 -40.39 -35.48 33.87
N GLY A 26 -40.13 -36.14 35.01
CA GLY A 26 -39.12 -35.70 35.98
C GLY A 26 -37.69 -35.72 35.42
N GLY A 27 -37.35 -36.75 34.64
CA GLY A 27 -36.05 -36.84 33.97
C GLY A 27 -35.84 -35.78 32.88
N GLY A 28 -36.89 -35.43 32.14
CA GLY A 28 -36.84 -34.40 31.09
C GLY A 28 -36.53 -32.99 31.63
N LEU A 29 -37.13 -32.62 32.77
CA LEU A 29 -36.93 -31.29 33.38
C LEU A 29 -35.51 -31.12 33.95
N LEU A 30 -34.97 -32.14 34.62
CA LEU A 30 -33.61 -32.14 35.15
C LEU A 30 -32.55 -32.17 34.04
N GLY A 31 -32.80 -32.92 32.95
CA GLY A 31 -31.92 -32.92 31.79
C GLY A 31 -31.85 -31.55 31.09
N TRP A 32 -32.96 -30.81 31.05
CA TRP A 32 -33.05 -29.52 30.37
C TRP A 32 -32.26 -28.41 31.09
N THR A 33 -32.31 -28.36 32.42
CA THR A 33 -31.57 -27.35 33.20
C THR A 33 -30.06 -27.55 33.14
N VAL A 34 -29.58 -28.79 33.23
CA VAL A 34 -28.15 -29.13 33.11
C VAL A 34 -27.62 -28.82 31.71
N ARG A 35 -28.42 -29.04 30.67
CA ARG A 35 -28.06 -28.70 29.29
C ARG A 35 -27.97 -27.18 29.10
N GLY A 36 -28.92 -26.42 29.63
CA GLY A 36 -28.91 -24.95 29.58
C GLY A 36 -27.66 -24.32 30.21
N TRP A 37 -27.18 -24.83 31.36
CA TRP A 37 -25.97 -24.30 32.00
C TRP A 37 -24.70 -24.59 31.19
N ARG A 38 -24.61 -25.77 30.56
CA ARG A 38 -23.52 -26.09 29.63
C ARG A 38 -23.53 -25.16 28.41
N ASP A 39 -24.69 -24.92 27.83
CA ASP A 39 -24.84 -24.07 26.65
C ASP A 39 -24.45 -22.61 26.98
N VAL A 40 -24.85 -22.09 28.15
CA VAL A 40 -24.44 -20.75 28.63
C VAL A 40 -22.92 -20.64 28.80
N GLY A 41 -22.27 -21.66 29.37
CA GLY A 41 -20.82 -21.70 29.53
C GLY A 41 -20.08 -21.73 28.18
N GLN A 42 -20.59 -22.50 27.22
CA GLN A 42 -20.04 -22.54 25.85
C GLN A 42 -20.21 -21.20 25.13
N ILE A 43 -21.39 -20.57 25.24
CA ILE A 43 -21.65 -19.23 24.66
C ILE A 43 -20.72 -18.19 25.28
N ALA A 44 -20.52 -18.21 26.60
CA ALA A 44 -19.58 -17.29 27.27
C ALA A 44 -18.13 -17.50 26.79
N GLY A 45 -17.70 -18.76 26.65
CA GLY A 45 -16.39 -19.11 26.10
C GLY A 45 -16.19 -18.64 24.67
N LEU A 46 -17.17 -18.87 23.79
CA LEU A 46 -17.15 -18.42 22.40
C LEU A 46 -17.13 -16.89 22.29
N ARG A 47 -17.90 -16.18 23.10
CA ARG A 47 -17.86 -14.70 23.15
C ARG A 47 -16.50 -14.19 23.62
N ALA A 48 -15.91 -14.82 24.63
CA ALA A 48 -14.57 -14.45 25.11
C ALA A 48 -13.49 -14.70 24.04
N GLN A 49 -13.57 -15.81 23.30
CA GLN A 49 -12.68 -16.08 22.17
C GLN A 49 -12.87 -15.06 21.05
N LEU A 50 -14.12 -14.76 20.67
CA LEU A 50 -14.41 -13.75 19.65
C LEU A 50 -13.84 -12.39 20.04
N ALA A 51 -14.07 -11.94 21.28
CA ALA A 51 -13.54 -10.68 21.79
C ALA A 51 -12.00 -10.63 21.74
N ARG A 52 -11.31 -11.74 22.06
CA ARG A 52 -9.84 -11.83 21.93
C ARG A 52 -9.40 -11.73 20.48
N THR A 53 -10.00 -12.52 19.59
CA THR A 53 -9.66 -12.48 18.16
C THR A 53 -9.92 -11.12 17.53
N GLN A 54 -10.99 -10.43 17.94
CA GLN A 54 -11.27 -9.07 17.51
C GLN A 54 -10.22 -8.10 18.03
N ALA A 55 -9.86 -8.18 19.31
CA ALA A 55 -8.81 -7.32 19.88
C ALA A 55 -7.45 -7.53 19.20
N ASP A 56 -7.07 -8.78 18.93
CA ASP A 56 -5.81 -9.09 18.25
C ASP A 56 -5.84 -8.64 16.78
N ALA A 57 -6.97 -8.79 16.09
CA ALA A 57 -7.15 -8.29 14.74
C ALA A 57 -7.08 -6.76 14.66
N GLU A 58 -7.70 -6.05 15.61
CA GLU A 58 -7.64 -4.58 15.69
C GLU A 58 -6.22 -4.09 15.99
N ARG A 59 -5.47 -4.78 16.87
CA ARG A 59 -4.04 -4.48 17.10
C ARG A 59 -3.20 -4.68 15.85
N ALA A 60 -3.34 -5.83 15.19
CA ALA A 60 -2.60 -6.13 13.97
C ALA A 60 -2.91 -5.11 12.85
N ARG A 61 -4.18 -4.69 12.72
CA ARG A 61 -4.60 -3.62 11.80
C ARG A 61 -3.97 -2.28 12.17
N ALA A 62 -4.03 -1.89 13.44
CA ALA A 62 -3.44 -0.64 13.91
C ALA A 62 -1.92 -0.60 13.65
N GLU A 63 -1.21 -1.69 13.91
CA GLU A 63 0.22 -1.83 13.63
C GLU A 63 0.52 -1.78 12.12
N ALA A 64 -0.29 -2.43 11.28
CA ALA A 64 -0.14 -2.35 9.83
C ALA A 64 -0.32 -0.92 9.31
N ILE A 65 -1.37 -0.21 9.78
CA ILE A 65 -1.62 1.20 9.42
C ILE A 65 -0.48 2.10 9.94
N ALA A 66 0.01 1.87 11.15
CA ALA A 66 1.11 2.64 11.72
C ALA A 66 2.40 2.48 10.90
N ARG A 67 2.74 1.24 10.49
CA ARG A 67 3.88 0.97 9.61
C ARG A 67 3.73 1.63 8.25
N ALA A 68 2.56 1.54 7.62
CA ALA A 68 2.29 2.20 6.35
C ALA A 68 2.46 3.72 6.46
N ARG A 69 1.89 4.36 7.48
CA ARG A 69 2.03 5.80 7.72
C ARG A 69 3.47 6.23 7.95
N ALA A 70 4.26 5.43 8.67
CA ALA A 70 5.67 5.71 8.89
C ALA A 70 6.47 5.64 7.57
N ALA A 71 6.19 4.64 6.72
CA ALA A 71 6.79 4.52 5.40
C ALA A 71 6.41 5.70 4.49
N ASP A 72 5.13 6.10 4.48
CA ASP A 72 4.64 7.25 3.71
C ASP A 72 5.33 8.55 4.13
N ALA A 73 5.39 8.83 5.43
CA ALA A 73 6.02 10.02 5.97
C ALA A 73 7.50 10.09 5.59
N ALA A 74 8.24 8.98 5.76
CA ALA A 74 9.65 8.90 5.38
C ALA A 74 9.86 9.12 3.87
N ALA A 75 9.03 8.50 3.03
CA ALA A 75 9.11 8.64 1.57
C ALA A 75 8.82 10.07 1.11
N ILE A 76 7.82 10.73 1.70
CA ILE A 76 7.48 12.13 1.38
C ILE A 76 8.61 13.07 1.80
N THR A 77 9.15 12.92 3.01
CA THR A 77 10.25 13.77 3.50
C THR A 77 11.49 13.64 2.63
N ASP A 78 11.90 12.40 2.30
CA ASP A 78 13.05 12.18 1.41
C ASP A 78 12.80 12.72 -0.01
N LEU A 79 11.59 12.53 -0.57
CA LEU A 79 11.22 13.10 -1.87
C LEU A 79 11.30 14.64 -1.85
N GLN A 80 10.71 15.29 -0.84
CA GLN A 80 10.76 16.74 -0.71
C GLN A 80 12.21 17.24 -0.62
N GLN A 81 13.05 16.59 0.18
CA GLN A 81 14.46 16.94 0.30
C GLN A 81 15.20 16.83 -1.05
N ARG A 82 14.91 15.79 -1.84
CA ARG A 82 15.50 15.62 -3.19
C ARG A 82 15.03 16.69 -4.16
N LEU A 83 13.73 17.00 -4.17
CA LEU A 83 13.17 18.03 -5.02
C LEU A 83 13.73 19.42 -4.69
N THR A 84 13.87 19.75 -3.40
CA THR A 84 14.47 21.02 -2.97
C THR A 84 15.94 21.13 -3.41
N ARG A 85 16.73 20.06 -3.26
CA ARG A 85 18.13 20.04 -3.72
C ARG A 85 18.24 20.18 -5.24
N ALA A 86 17.38 19.49 -5.99
CA ALA A 86 17.33 19.60 -7.44
C ALA A 86 16.96 21.02 -7.87
N ALA A 87 15.94 21.63 -7.25
CA ALA A 87 15.53 23.00 -7.53
C ALA A 87 16.65 24.02 -7.25
N ALA A 88 17.34 23.91 -6.11
CA ALA A 88 18.47 24.77 -5.79
C ALA A 88 19.60 24.64 -6.83
N THR A 89 19.93 23.41 -7.22
CA THR A 89 20.95 23.14 -8.25
C THR A 89 20.55 23.73 -9.60
N THR A 90 19.27 23.60 -9.99
CA THR A 90 18.75 24.20 -11.22
C THR A 90 18.87 25.71 -11.20
N GLU A 91 18.56 26.36 -10.08
CA GLU A 91 18.66 27.81 -9.95
C GLU A 91 20.11 28.30 -10.07
N ASP A 92 21.05 27.64 -9.39
CA ASP A 92 22.48 27.93 -9.48
C ASP A 92 23.00 27.81 -10.93
N LEU A 93 22.56 26.77 -11.64
CA LEU A 93 22.90 26.57 -13.05
C LEU A 93 22.24 27.61 -13.95
N ARG A 94 21.01 28.03 -13.65
CA ARG A 94 20.30 29.07 -14.41
C ARG A 94 21.05 30.40 -14.34
N TYR A 95 21.50 30.78 -13.14
CA TYR A 95 22.35 31.95 -12.95
C TYR A 95 23.69 31.82 -13.71
N ALA A 96 24.35 30.67 -13.63
CA ALA A 96 25.59 30.42 -14.36
C ALA A 96 25.38 30.47 -15.89
N LEU A 97 24.24 29.99 -16.40
CA LEU A 97 23.92 30.06 -17.83
C LEU A 97 23.70 31.50 -18.29
N ALA A 98 23.00 32.32 -17.51
CA ALA A 98 22.76 33.72 -17.84
C ALA A 98 24.07 34.49 -18.11
N THR A 99 25.16 34.14 -17.41
CA THR A 99 26.49 34.73 -17.63
C THR A 99 27.30 34.09 -18.75
N ALA A 100 26.98 32.85 -19.14
CA ALA A 100 27.70 32.09 -20.16
C ALA A 100 27.09 32.18 -21.58
N THR A 101 25.84 32.67 -21.68
CA THR A 101 25.12 32.89 -22.93
C THR A 101 25.19 34.36 -23.35
N THR A 102 25.20 34.62 -24.65
CA THR A 102 25.43 35.97 -25.20
C THR A 102 24.43 36.38 -26.29
N GLY A 103 23.37 35.61 -26.50
CA GLY A 103 22.35 35.86 -27.52
C GLY A 103 22.77 35.42 -28.94
N ARG A 104 23.76 34.54 -29.06
CA ARG A 104 24.28 34.07 -30.36
C ARG A 104 23.42 32.94 -30.91
N VAL A 105 23.47 32.71 -32.22
CA VAL A 105 22.73 31.60 -32.86
C VAL A 105 23.28 30.22 -32.45
N CYS A 106 24.58 30.13 -32.13
CA CYS A 106 25.23 28.88 -31.74
C CYS A 106 25.48 28.83 -30.23
N LEU A 107 25.23 27.67 -29.62
CA LEU A 107 25.49 27.42 -28.20
C LEU A 107 27.00 27.54 -27.89
N SER A 108 27.34 28.44 -26.97
CA SER A 108 28.74 28.71 -26.59
C SER A 108 29.39 27.51 -25.89
N ALA A 109 30.73 27.41 -25.97
CA ALA A 109 31.47 26.37 -25.25
C ALA A 109 31.28 26.47 -23.73
N ASP A 110 31.17 27.69 -23.21
CA ASP A 110 30.96 27.95 -21.78
C ASP A 110 29.57 27.53 -21.34
N ALA A 111 28.52 27.83 -22.11
CA ALA A 111 27.16 27.38 -21.83
C ALA A 111 27.08 25.85 -21.85
N ARG A 112 27.73 25.18 -22.80
CA ARG A 112 27.80 23.69 -22.81
C ARG A 112 28.48 23.14 -21.57
N ARG A 113 29.57 23.76 -21.11
CA ARG A 113 30.28 23.34 -19.89
C ARG A 113 29.43 23.56 -18.63
N VAL A 114 28.63 24.63 -18.58
CA VAL A 114 27.64 24.82 -17.50
C VAL A 114 26.58 23.73 -17.56
N LEU A 115 25.97 23.48 -18.73
CA LEU A 115 24.96 22.43 -18.90
C LEU A 115 25.51 21.06 -18.49
N HIS A 116 26.74 20.71 -18.85
CA HIS A 116 27.32 19.41 -18.52
C HIS A 116 27.50 19.18 -17.01
N ARG A 117 27.44 20.23 -16.18
CA ARG A 117 27.43 20.10 -14.72
C ARG A 117 26.06 19.67 -14.17
N ALA A 118 24.98 19.74 -14.95
CA ALA A 118 23.68 19.27 -14.49
C ALA A 118 23.68 17.73 -14.37
N PRO A 119 23.18 17.18 -13.25
CA PRO A 119 23.23 15.75 -12.98
C PRO A 119 22.50 14.91 -14.03
N ALA A 120 21.43 15.45 -14.62
CA ALA A 120 20.66 14.78 -15.67
C ALA A 120 21.51 14.42 -16.90
N PHE A 121 22.54 15.23 -17.21
CA PHE A 121 23.42 15.00 -18.34
C PHE A 121 24.65 14.14 -18.00
N ALA A 122 24.96 13.95 -16.71
CA ALA A 122 26.04 13.08 -16.26
C ALA A 122 25.64 11.60 -16.22
N ALA A 123 24.34 11.31 -16.10
CA ALA A 123 23.80 9.95 -15.93
C ALA A 123 23.17 9.36 -17.21
N VAL A 124 23.49 9.92 -18.40
CA VAL A 124 22.97 9.37 -19.66
C VAL A 124 23.59 7.99 -19.88
N PRO A 125 22.78 6.91 -20.05
CA PRO A 125 23.30 5.59 -20.34
C PRO A 125 24.16 5.60 -21.60
N ALA A 126 25.10 4.66 -21.72
CA ALA A 126 25.89 4.48 -22.93
C ALA A 126 24.99 4.51 -24.18
N PRO A 127 25.42 5.16 -25.27
CA PRO A 127 24.57 5.33 -26.44
C PRO A 127 24.05 3.96 -26.88
N ALA A 128 22.72 3.82 -26.94
CA ALA A 128 22.12 2.69 -27.65
C ALA A 128 22.71 2.65 -29.06
N ALA A 129 22.88 1.44 -29.62
CA ALA A 129 23.48 1.22 -30.94
C ALA A 129 23.04 2.33 -31.90
N GLY A 130 24.04 3.02 -32.48
CA GLY A 130 23.87 4.32 -33.11
C GLY A 130 22.68 4.34 -34.08
N PRO A 131 21.97 5.47 -34.19
CA PRO A 131 20.79 5.57 -35.03
C PRO A 131 21.12 5.06 -36.43
N ALA A 132 20.31 4.14 -36.96
CA ALA A 132 20.30 3.88 -38.40
C ALA A 132 20.24 5.24 -39.10
N ALA A 133 21.11 5.45 -40.09
CA ALA A 133 21.29 6.75 -40.74
C ALA A 133 19.94 7.42 -40.98
N ALA A 134 19.68 8.50 -40.24
CA ALA A 134 18.43 9.23 -40.36
C ALA A 134 18.38 9.80 -41.79
N GLY A 135 17.22 9.66 -42.44
CA GLY A 135 16.96 10.33 -43.71
C GLY A 135 17.20 11.84 -43.61
N PRO A 136 17.30 12.54 -44.75
CA PRO A 136 17.60 13.96 -44.76
C PRO A 136 16.67 14.72 -43.80
N ALA A 137 17.29 15.48 -42.89
CA ALA A 137 16.57 16.25 -41.90
C ALA A 137 15.61 17.21 -42.62
N ALA A 138 14.38 17.29 -42.11
CA ALA A 138 13.41 18.27 -42.59
C ALA A 138 14.03 19.67 -42.52
N ALA A 139 13.76 20.51 -43.53
CA ALA A 139 14.21 21.89 -43.55
C ALA A 139 13.77 22.58 -42.24
N ALA A 140 14.71 23.28 -41.61
CA ALA A 140 14.41 24.07 -40.42
C ALA A 140 13.27 25.05 -40.74
N ASP A 141 12.30 25.13 -39.82
CA ASP A 141 11.20 26.08 -39.90
C ASP A 141 11.77 27.50 -40.11
N PRO A 142 11.40 28.23 -41.17
CA PRO A 142 11.96 29.54 -41.50
C PRO A 142 11.49 30.67 -40.55
N GLY A 143 11.08 30.33 -39.33
CA GLY A 143 10.53 31.25 -38.33
C GLY A 143 11.30 32.58 -38.26
N GLU A 144 10.56 33.67 -38.12
CA GLU A 144 11.05 35.06 -38.24
C GLU A 144 12.21 35.40 -37.29
N ARG A 145 12.47 34.59 -36.26
CA ARG A 145 13.56 34.74 -35.31
C ARG A 145 14.23 33.40 -35.01
N ALA A 146 15.53 33.30 -35.27
CA ALA A 146 16.35 32.17 -34.84
C ALA A 146 16.42 32.09 -33.31
N SER A 147 16.30 30.89 -32.73
CA SER A 147 16.56 30.65 -31.31
C SER A 147 18.01 31.01 -30.96
N THR A 148 18.19 31.71 -29.85
CA THR A 148 19.50 32.08 -29.33
C THR A 148 20.09 30.98 -28.44
N ASP A 149 21.38 31.06 -28.16
CA ASP A 149 22.09 30.20 -27.22
C ASP A 149 21.44 30.23 -25.82
N ALA A 150 20.93 31.38 -25.40
CA ALA A 150 20.16 31.54 -24.18
C ALA A 150 18.84 30.74 -24.21
N ASP A 151 18.10 30.80 -25.32
CA ASP A 151 16.84 30.07 -25.48
C ASP A 151 17.09 28.55 -25.43
N ILE A 152 18.08 28.07 -26.17
CA ILE A 152 18.43 26.64 -26.22
C ILE A 152 18.99 26.16 -24.89
N ALA A 153 19.86 26.94 -24.23
CA ALA A 153 20.43 26.59 -22.94
C ALA A 153 19.35 26.57 -21.84
N GLY A 154 18.43 27.54 -21.86
CA GLY A 154 17.29 27.58 -20.94
C GLY A 154 16.39 26.37 -21.11
N TRP A 155 16.00 26.05 -22.35
CA TRP A 155 15.22 24.85 -22.66
C TRP A 155 15.91 23.57 -22.18
N ALA A 156 17.21 23.42 -22.46
CA ALA A 156 17.96 22.25 -22.05
C ALA A 156 18.02 22.09 -20.52
N LEU A 157 18.21 23.20 -19.79
CA LEU A 157 18.20 23.18 -18.33
C LEU A 157 16.81 22.85 -17.76
N ASP A 158 15.74 23.40 -18.34
CA ASP A 158 14.37 23.10 -17.93
C ASP A 158 14.03 21.62 -18.17
N ALA A 159 14.44 21.07 -19.32
CA ALA A 159 14.30 19.64 -19.61
C ALA A 159 15.05 18.76 -18.60
N ALA A 160 16.30 19.13 -18.26
CA ALA A 160 17.08 18.45 -17.23
C ALA A 160 16.41 18.51 -15.85
N ALA A 161 15.85 19.67 -15.47
CA ALA A 161 15.14 19.83 -14.21
C ALA A 161 13.89 18.95 -14.14
N LEU A 162 13.10 18.88 -15.22
CA LEU A 162 11.93 17.99 -15.31
C LEU A 162 12.34 16.52 -15.19
N TYR A 163 13.42 16.12 -15.85
CA TYR A 163 13.93 14.76 -15.76
C TYR A 163 14.32 14.38 -14.31
N GLU A 164 15.04 15.26 -13.60
CA GLU A 164 15.41 15.03 -12.21
C GLU A 164 14.20 14.92 -11.27
N GLN A 165 13.17 15.75 -11.50
CA GLN A 165 11.92 15.64 -10.74
C GLN A 165 11.23 14.29 -10.98
N CYS A 166 11.13 13.86 -12.24
CA CYS A 166 10.57 12.56 -12.59
C CYS A 166 11.35 11.41 -11.95
N ARG A 167 12.69 11.45 -12.06
CA ARG A 167 13.57 10.45 -11.45
C ARG A 167 13.39 10.38 -9.94
N ALA A 168 13.38 11.53 -9.25
CA ALA A 168 13.19 11.59 -7.81
C ALA A 168 11.86 10.96 -7.38
N ARG A 169 10.77 11.20 -8.13
CA ARG A 169 9.45 10.60 -7.86
C ARG A 169 9.45 9.09 -8.07
N ILE A 170 10.04 8.59 -9.16
CA ILE A 170 10.15 7.15 -9.43
C ILE A 170 10.97 6.47 -8.35
N ASP A 171 12.10 7.07 -7.95
CA ASP A 171 12.95 6.53 -6.88
C ASP A 171 12.25 6.53 -5.52
N ALA A 172 11.39 7.51 -5.24
CA ALA A 172 10.59 7.54 -4.03
C ALA A 172 9.55 6.41 -4.01
N ILE A 173 8.87 6.16 -5.13
CA ILE A 173 7.93 5.03 -5.27
C ILE A 173 8.67 3.70 -5.08
N ARG A 174 9.86 3.55 -5.69
CA ARG A 174 10.67 2.33 -5.54
C ARG A 174 11.04 2.07 -4.08
N ARG A 175 11.58 3.07 -3.38
CA ARG A 175 11.91 2.94 -1.95
C ARG A 175 10.70 2.63 -1.08
N TRP A 176 9.57 3.26 -1.36
CA TRP A 176 8.33 2.97 -0.66
C TRP A 176 7.89 1.52 -0.86
N ASP A 177 7.99 1.00 -2.08
CA ASP A 177 7.68 -0.39 -2.42
C ASP A 177 8.62 -1.40 -1.72
N GLU A 178 9.92 -1.11 -1.68
CA GLU A 178 10.92 -1.90 -0.95
C GLU A 178 10.55 -2.02 0.55
N VAL A 179 10.13 -0.91 1.18
CA VAL A 179 9.77 -0.88 2.61
C VAL A 179 8.42 -1.54 2.90
N THR A 180 7.44 -1.40 2.00
CA THR A 180 6.08 -1.91 2.23
C THR A 180 5.84 -3.33 1.74
N HIS A 181 6.48 -3.74 0.64
CA HIS A 181 6.30 -5.04 -0.02
C HIS A 181 7.56 -5.92 -0.03
N GLY A 182 8.73 -5.42 0.38
CA GLY A 182 9.95 -6.23 0.57
C GLY A 182 10.58 -6.76 -0.72
N ARG A 183 10.41 -6.05 -1.84
CA ARG A 183 11.07 -6.35 -3.12
C ARG A 183 12.42 -5.66 -3.24
#